data_AF-A0AAW3YRP6-F1
#
_entry.id   AF-A0AAW3YRP6-F1
#
_cell.length_a   1.000
_cell.length_b   1.000
_cell.length_c   1.000
_cell.angle_alpha   90.00
_cell.angle_beta   90.00
_cell.angle_gamma   90.00
#
_symmetry.space_group_name_H-M   'P 1'
#
loop_
_entity.id
_entity.type
_entity.pdbx_description
1 polymer ?
#
loop_
_entity_poly.entity_id
_entity_poly.type
_entity_poly.pdbx_seq_one_letter_code
_entity_poly.pdbx_strand_id
1 'polypeptide(L)'
;MSVYDDDSRCSLVNLLAEIPSVTVPPGWNFIATIAVGGLTEIGFSRITNHLLIISSSGRSVIDCTTGERLARDCEDDGDWYNAHELTCQGIGPISNETVTIAGLCGGGLPLANQYGETLERTAQNWPIEELYFCQLNSSPFTARFQAGCYHISSDYITCCGFSWNGEFIMMATSSEVTIWNRHL
;
A
#
# COMPACT_ATOMS: atom_id res chain seq x y z
N MET A 1 -17.15 -3.73 -27.91
CA MET A 1 -17.66 -2.99 -26.74
C MET A 1 -19.11 -2.65 -27.04
N SER A 2 -20.07 -3.19 -26.27
CA SER A 2 -21.48 -2.86 -26.45
C SER A 2 -21.80 -1.53 -25.77
N VAL A 3 -22.76 -0.77 -26.30
CA VAL A 3 -23.23 0.52 -25.75
C VAL A 3 -23.53 0.48 -24.24
N TYR A 4 -23.99 -0.67 -23.71
CA TYR A 4 -24.25 -0.89 -22.28
C TYR A 4 -23.00 -0.82 -21.37
N ASP A 5 -21.83 -1.11 -21.93
CA ASP A 5 -20.55 -1.18 -21.21
C ASP A 5 -19.99 0.24 -20.99
N ASP A 6 -20.21 1.14 -21.96
CA ASP A 6 -19.79 2.54 -21.86
C ASP A 6 -20.65 3.34 -20.88
N ASP A 7 -21.95 3.09 -20.79
CA ASP A 7 -22.84 3.79 -19.84
C ASP A 7 -22.52 3.42 -18.38
N SER A 8 -22.27 2.14 -18.10
CA SER A 8 -21.94 1.66 -16.75
C SER A 8 -20.57 2.18 -16.30
N ARG A 9 -19.58 2.16 -17.20
CA ARG A 9 -18.26 2.74 -16.95
C ARG A 9 -18.34 4.25 -16.73
N CYS A 10 -19.04 4.99 -17.59
CA CYS A 10 -19.23 6.44 -17.42
C CYS A 10 -19.92 6.77 -16.09
N SER A 11 -20.91 5.97 -15.68
CA SER A 11 -21.56 6.16 -14.38
C SER A 11 -20.61 5.95 -13.20
N LEU A 12 -19.73 4.95 -13.26
CA LEU A 12 -18.74 4.71 -12.19
C LEU A 12 -17.65 5.77 -12.17
N VAL A 13 -17.18 6.21 -13.33
CA VAL A 13 -16.19 7.31 -13.46
C VAL A 13 -16.75 8.59 -12.84
N ASN A 14 -17.97 8.97 -13.21
CA ASN A 14 -18.61 10.16 -12.65
C ASN A 14 -18.81 10.04 -11.13
N LEU A 15 -19.21 8.85 -10.65
CA LEU A 15 -19.37 8.57 -9.23
C LEU A 15 -18.05 8.75 -8.45
N LEU A 16 -16.94 8.20 -8.94
CA LEU A 16 -15.65 8.34 -8.25
C LEU A 16 -15.09 9.76 -8.32
N ALA A 17 -15.40 10.51 -9.38
CA ALA A 17 -14.98 11.90 -9.54
C ALA A 17 -15.61 12.85 -8.49
N GLU A 18 -16.69 12.45 -7.81
CA GLU A 18 -17.29 13.21 -6.69
C GLU A 18 -16.48 13.09 -5.39
N ILE A 19 -15.58 12.12 -5.29
CA ILE A 19 -14.79 11.86 -4.07
C ILE A 19 -13.67 12.91 -3.97
N PRO A 20 -13.51 13.60 -2.83
CA PRO A 20 -12.47 14.60 -2.65
C PRO A 20 -11.07 13.97 -2.70
N SER A 21 -10.15 14.64 -3.39
CA SER A 21 -8.74 14.28 -3.41
C SER A 21 -7.96 14.97 -2.29
N VAL A 22 -7.14 14.22 -1.56
CA VAL A 22 -6.29 14.70 -0.47
C VAL A 22 -4.90 14.08 -0.56
N THR A 23 -3.87 14.77 -0.07
CA THR A 23 -2.51 14.21 0.00
C THR A 23 -2.26 13.40 1.27
N VAL A 24 -3.07 13.65 2.30
CA VAL A 24 -3.02 12.96 3.59
C VAL A 24 -4.45 12.56 3.95
N PRO A 25 -4.72 11.25 4.17
CA PRO A 25 -6.04 10.82 4.59
C PRO A 25 -6.45 11.47 5.93
N PRO A 26 -7.72 11.84 6.14
CA PRO A 26 -8.14 12.44 7.41
C PRO A 26 -7.94 11.49 8.59
N GLY A 27 -7.36 12.01 9.68
CA GLY A 27 -6.97 11.20 10.84
C GLY A 27 -5.61 10.50 10.68
N TRP A 28 -4.87 10.82 9.62
CA TRP A 28 -3.52 10.31 9.37
C TRP A 28 -2.52 11.47 9.23
N ASN A 29 -1.24 11.14 9.39
CA ASN A 29 -0.10 12.01 9.21
C ASN A 29 0.81 11.43 8.13
N PHE A 30 1.29 12.27 7.22
CA PHE A 30 2.37 11.89 6.30
C PHE A 30 3.67 11.70 7.08
N ILE A 31 4.38 10.59 6.83
CA ILE A 31 5.69 10.32 7.42
C ILE A 31 6.79 10.58 6.40
N ALA A 32 6.79 9.82 5.30
CA ALA A 32 7.84 9.90 4.29
C ALA A 32 7.41 9.33 2.95
N THR A 33 8.08 9.78 1.89
CA THR A 33 8.17 9.11 0.60
C THR A 33 9.63 8.71 0.37
N ILE A 34 9.87 7.42 0.18
CA ILE A 34 11.19 6.82 0.11
C ILE A 34 11.42 6.35 -1.32
N ALA A 35 12.47 6.86 -1.96
CA ALA A 35 12.89 6.39 -3.27
C ALA A 35 13.54 5.01 -3.18
N VAL A 36 13.07 4.07 -4.00
CA VAL A 36 13.53 2.68 -4.06
C VAL A 36 13.73 2.30 -5.53
N GLY A 37 14.98 2.24 -5.97
CA GLY A 37 15.29 1.75 -7.31
C GLY A 37 14.96 0.27 -7.46
N GLY A 38 14.10 -0.06 -8.43
CA GLY A 38 13.76 -1.44 -8.79
C GLY A 38 12.95 -2.16 -7.73
N LEU A 39 11.98 -1.50 -7.10
CA LEU A 39 11.12 -2.10 -6.08
C LEU A 39 10.36 -3.31 -6.65
N THR A 40 10.40 -4.43 -5.93
CA THR A 40 9.70 -5.65 -6.33
C THR A 40 8.62 -6.02 -5.32
N GLU A 41 8.99 -6.11 -4.05
CA GLU A 41 8.12 -6.65 -2.99
C GLU A 41 8.27 -5.88 -1.69
N ILE A 42 7.23 -5.88 -0.87
CA ILE A 42 7.20 -5.22 0.43
C ILE A 42 6.48 -6.09 1.46
N GLY A 43 6.87 -6.03 2.73
CA GLY A 43 6.12 -6.65 3.81
C GLY A 43 6.26 -5.92 5.14
N PHE A 44 5.19 -5.89 5.93
CA PHE A 44 5.23 -5.42 7.31
C PHE A 44 5.67 -6.53 8.26
N SER A 45 6.54 -6.20 9.22
CA SER A 45 6.78 -7.04 10.40
C SER A 45 5.47 -7.29 11.14
N ARG A 46 5.27 -8.51 11.63
CA ARG A 46 4.07 -8.87 12.42
C ARG A 46 4.21 -8.47 13.88
N ILE A 47 5.43 -8.21 14.34
CA ILE A 47 5.77 -7.98 15.73
C ILE A 47 6.02 -6.48 16.00
N THR A 48 6.50 -5.75 15.00
CA THR A 48 6.97 -4.37 15.13
C THR A 48 6.45 -3.47 14.00
N ASN A 49 6.71 -2.18 14.08
CA ASN A 49 6.29 -1.18 13.09
C ASN A 49 7.30 -1.03 11.93
N HIS A 50 8.02 -2.10 11.59
CA HIS A 50 9.05 -2.06 10.56
C HIS A 50 8.51 -2.55 9.21
N LEU A 51 8.99 -1.91 8.15
CA LEU A 51 8.70 -2.28 6.76
C LEU A 51 9.94 -2.90 6.12
N LEU A 52 9.81 -4.14 5.64
CA LEU A 52 10.78 -4.78 4.77
C LEU A 52 10.49 -4.38 3.33
N ILE A 53 11.49 -3.83 2.65
CA ILE A 53 11.44 -3.48 1.22
C ILE A 53 12.44 -4.36 0.49
N ILE A 54 12.00 -5.00 -0.59
CA ILE A 54 12.82 -5.82 -1.48
C ILE A 54 12.87 -5.10 -2.83
N SER A 55 14.07 -5.04 -3.40
CA SER A 55 14.31 -4.46 -4.71
C SER A 55 15.31 -5.29 -5.50
N SER A 56 15.53 -4.92 -6.76
CA SER A 56 16.53 -5.53 -7.64
C SER A 56 17.99 -5.40 -7.15
N SER A 57 18.21 -4.78 -5.99
CA SER A 57 19.55 -4.63 -5.39
C SER A 57 19.59 -5.18 -3.96
N GLY A 58 18.67 -6.06 -3.60
CA GLY A 58 18.57 -6.70 -2.29
C GLY A 58 17.41 -6.18 -1.44
N ARG A 59 17.60 -6.11 -0.12
CA ARG A 59 16.53 -5.77 0.83
C ARG A 59 16.94 -4.73 1.87
N SER A 60 15.96 -4.01 2.40
CA SER A 60 16.15 -3.00 3.44
C SER A 60 15.01 -3.00 4.45
N VAL A 61 15.29 -2.53 5.66
CA VAL A 61 14.28 -2.36 6.71
C VAL A 61 14.15 -0.89 7.05
N ILE A 62 12.92 -0.40 7.03
CA ILE A 62 12.53 0.97 7.33
C ILE A 62 11.77 1.00 8.66
N ASP A 63 12.01 2.01 9.48
CA ASP A 63 11.14 2.38 10.60
C ASP A 63 9.93 3.18 10.08
N CYS A 64 8.72 2.65 10.20
CA CYS A 64 7.53 3.36 9.70
C CYS A 64 7.18 4.62 10.51
N THR A 65 7.72 4.79 11.72
CA THR A 65 7.45 5.98 12.54
C THR A 65 8.26 7.19 12.09
N THR A 66 9.49 6.96 11.62
CA THR A 66 10.42 8.03 11.22
C THR A 66 10.66 8.09 9.71
N GLY A 67 10.41 6.99 9.00
CA GLY A 67 10.79 6.82 7.59
C GLY A 67 12.28 6.51 7.38
N GLU A 68 13.05 6.30 8.45
CA GLU A 68 14.50 6.05 8.35
C GLU A 68 14.82 4.60 8.00
N ARG A 69 15.86 4.40 7.20
CA ARG A 69 16.39 3.07 6.88
C ARG A 69 17.29 2.57 8.00
N LEU A 70 16.85 1.51 8.69
CA LEU A 70 17.54 0.90 9.82
C LEU A 70 18.54 -0.18 9.42
N ALA A 71 18.27 -0.91 8.33
CA ALA A 71 19.14 -1.97 7.85
C ALA A 71 19.12 -2.05 6.32
N ARG A 72 20.24 -2.51 5.74
CA ARG A 72 20.40 -2.73 4.31
C ARG A 72 21.29 -3.94 4.08
N ASP A 73 20.84 -4.82 3.21
CA ASP A 73 21.57 -5.98 2.71
C ASP A 73 21.54 -5.94 1.19
N CYS A 74 22.71 -5.84 0.55
CA CYS A 74 22.87 -5.63 -0.88
C CYS A 74 23.00 -6.94 -1.69
N GLU A 75 22.93 -8.10 -1.04
CA GLU A 75 22.81 -9.39 -1.74
C GLU A 75 21.48 -9.41 -2.51
N ASP A 76 21.50 -9.86 -3.77
CA ASP A 76 20.34 -9.87 -4.68
C ASP A 76 19.88 -11.28 -5.07
N ASP A 77 20.57 -12.34 -4.63
CA ASP A 77 20.33 -13.73 -5.00
C ASP A 77 20.32 -14.75 -3.84
N GLY A 78 19.97 -14.34 -2.62
CA GLY A 78 20.02 -15.23 -1.45
C GLY A 78 18.74 -16.04 -1.17
N ASP A 79 18.91 -17.15 -0.45
CA ASP A 79 17.85 -18.06 0.03
C ASP A 79 16.84 -17.40 1.00
N TRP A 80 17.05 -16.13 1.31
CA TRP A 80 16.16 -15.32 2.13
C TRP A 80 14.89 -14.88 1.41
N TYR A 81 14.77 -15.05 0.10
CA TYR A 81 13.60 -14.68 -0.69
C TYR A 81 12.91 -15.91 -1.31
N ASN A 82 11.61 -16.05 -1.09
CA ASN A 82 10.81 -17.11 -1.71
C ASN A 82 9.56 -16.53 -2.38
N ALA A 83 9.64 -16.35 -3.70
CA ALA A 83 8.53 -15.84 -4.52
C ALA A 83 7.30 -16.76 -4.56
N HIS A 84 7.48 -18.08 -4.37
CA HIS A 84 6.38 -19.03 -4.43
C HIS A 84 5.57 -19.04 -3.13
N GLU A 85 6.26 -18.98 -1.99
CA GLU A 85 5.64 -18.89 -0.67
C GLU A 85 5.25 -17.47 -0.29
N LEU A 86 5.67 -16.47 -1.08
CA LEU A 86 5.46 -15.05 -0.83
C LEU A 86 6.02 -14.64 0.54
N THR A 87 7.26 -15.06 0.80
CA THR A 87 7.95 -14.80 2.06
C THR A 87 9.37 -14.29 1.84
N CYS A 88 9.85 -13.52 2.81
CA CYS A 88 11.22 -13.06 2.86
C CYS A 88 11.73 -13.05 4.29
N GLN A 89 12.95 -13.55 4.53
CA GLN A 89 13.58 -13.42 5.84
C GLN A 89 13.87 -11.94 6.12
N GLY A 90 13.58 -11.49 7.33
CA GLY A 90 13.93 -10.14 7.76
C GLY A 90 15.43 -9.95 7.96
N ILE A 91 15.85 -8.70 8.15
CA ILE A 91 17.22 -8.31 8.52
C ILE A 91 17.19 -7.31 9.67
N GLY A 92 18.35 -7.05 10.28
CA GLY A 92 18.49 -6.06 11.35
C GLY A 92 17.46 -6.29 12.47
N PRO A 93 16.60 -5.30 12.80
CA PRO A 93 15.68 -5.39 13.93
C PRO A 93 14.59 -6.46 13.77
N ILE A 94 14.36 -6.96 12.55
CA ILE A 94 13.37 -8.01 12.25
C ILE A 94 14.02 -9.30 11.73
N SER A 95 15.32 -9.48 11.98
CA SER A 95 16.10 -10.64 11.53
C SER A 95 15.57 -12.01 11.98
N ASN A 96 14.74 -12.05 13.02
CA ASN A 96 14.12 -13.27 13.52
C ASN A 96 12.74 -13.58 12.89
N GLU A 97 12.26 -12.75 11.95
CA GLU A 97 10.96 -12.91 11.31
C GLU A 97 11.09 -13.40 9.87
N THR A 98 10.21 -14.32 9.49
CA THR A 98 9.88 -14.58 8.08
C THR A 98 8.66 -13.73 7.73
N VAL A 99 8.87 -12.69 6.94
CA VAL A 99 7.88 -11.67 6.60
C VAL A 99 7.09 -12.13 5.36
N THR A 100 5.76 -12.05 5.42
CA THR A 100 4.90 -12.23 4.23
C THR A 100 4.97 -10.98 3.37
N ILE A 101 5.16 -11.15 2.06
CA ILE A 101 5.42 -10.05 1.13
C ILE A 101 4.30 -9.87 0.10
N ALA A 102 4.24 -8.68 -0.48
CA ALA A 102 3.31 -8.30 -1.53
C ALA A 102 3.96 -7.37 -2.56
N GLY A 103 3.59 -7.54 -3.82
CA GLY A 103 4.13 -6.79 -4.95
C GLY A 103 4.05 -7.55 -6.27
N LEU A 104 5.14 -7.58 -7.06
CA LEU A 104 5.14 -8.09 -8.43
C LEU A 104 4.79 -9.58 -8.54
N CYS A 105 5.21 -10.39 -7.57
CA CYS A 105 4.93 -11.83 -7.53
C CYS A 105 3.56 -12.16 -6.93
N GLY A 106 2.78 -11.15 -6.53
CA GLY A 106 1.46 -11.30 -5.92
C GLY A 106 1.47 -11.01 -4.43
N GLY A 107 0.74 -11.80 -3.65
CA GLY A 107 0.56 -11.58 -2.21
C GLY A 107 -0.46 -10.51 -1.86
N GLY A 108 -0.39 -10.01 -0.63
CA GLY A 108 -1.33 -9.00 -0.15
C GLY A 108 -1.00 -8.51 1.24
N LEU A 109 -1.27 -7.23 1.46
CA LEU A 109 -1.27 -6.60 2.77
C LEU A 109 -2.72 -6.39 3.24
N PRO A 110 -2.97 -6.23 4.54
CA PRO A 110 -4.30 -5.88 5.04
C PRO A 110 -4.87 -4.65 4.32
N LEU A 111 -6.07 -4.79 3.72
CA LEU A 111 -6.81 -3.67 3.10
C LEU A 111 -7.87 -3.08 4.03
N ALA A 112 -8.02 -3.63 5.23
CA ALA A 112 -8.84 -3.10 6.29
C ALA A 112 -8.07 -3.16 7.61
N ASN A 113 -8.33 -2.22 8.50
CA ASN A 113 -7.74 -2.20 9.84
C ASN A 113 -8.79 -2.47 10.93
N GLN A 114 -8.32 -2.60 12.17
CA GLN A 114 -9.16 -2.84 13.35
C GLN A 114 -10.11 -1.69 13.70
N TYR A 115 -9.91 -0.51 13.10
CA TYR A 115 -10.77 0.66 13.26
C TYR A 115 -11.91 0.69 12.22
N GLY A 116 -11.94 -0.29 11.32
CA GLY A 116 -12.95 -0.44 10.25
C GLY A 116 -12.72 0.47 9.05
N GLU A 117 -11.54 1.08 8.96
CA GLU A 117 -11.12 1.85 7.78
C GLU A 117 -10.63 0.88 6.70
N THR A 118 -10.86 1.22 5.43
CA THR A 118 -10.45 0.39 4.29
C THR A 118 -9.66 1.17 3.25
N LEU A 119 -8.86 0.43 2.48
CA LEU A 119 -8.18 0.90 1.27
C LEU A 119 -8.82 0.23 0.06
N GLU A 120 -9.29 1.02 -0.89
CA GLU A 120 -9.95 0.54 -2.11
C GLU A 120 -9.15 1.00 -3.32
N ARG A 121 -8.92 0.10 -4.28
CA ARG A 121 -8.19 0.39 -5.53
C ARG A 121 -9.12 0.31 -6.74
N THR A 122 -8.93 1.21 -7.70
CA THR A 122 -9.61 1.16 -8.99
C THR A 122 -8.64 1.40 -10.13
N ALA A 123 -8.87 0.76 -11.27
CA ALA A 123 -8.04 0.91 -12.46
C ALA A 123 -8.88 1.43 -13.64
N GLN A 124 -9.63 2.52 -13.42
CA GLN A 124 -10.53 3.08 -14.44
C GLN A 124 -9.77 3.51 -15.70
N ASN A 125 -8.55 4.01 -15.49
CA ASN A 125 -7.64 4.48 -16.52
C ASN A 125 -6.36 3.63 -16.55
N TRP A 126 -6.52 2.30 -16.59
CA TRP A 126 -5.40 1.37 -16.65
C TRP A 126 -4.34 1.82 -17.68
N PRO A 127 -3.04 1.78 -17.36
CA PRO A 127 -2.40 1.15 -16.19
C PRO A 127 -2.34 2.02 -14.91
N ILE A 128 -2.92 3.21 -14.92
CA ILE A 128 -2.96 4.05 -13.71
C ILE A 128 -4.07 3.53 -12.80
N GLU A 129 -3.71 3.33 -11.54
CA GLU A 129 -4.62 2.93 -10.48
C GLU A 129 -4.84 4.07 -9.50
N GLU A 130 -6.07 4.20 -9.04
CA GLU A 130 -6.49 5.16 -8.03
C GLU A 130 -6.62 4.43 -6.70
N LEU A 131 -6.11 5.04 -5.63
CA LEU A 131 -6.21 4.55 -4.27
C LEU A 131 -7.13 5.46 -3.46
N TYR A 132 -8.09 4.84 -2.79
CA TYR A 132 -9.03 5.51 -1.90
C TYR A 132 -8.84 5.03 -0.47
N PHE A 133 -8.79 5.98 0.45
CA PHE A 133 -8.97 5.72 1.88
C PHE A 133 -10.44 5.91 2.24
N CYS A 134 -11.02 4.94 2.94
CA CYS A 134 -12.41 4.95 3.35
C CYS A 134 -12.50 4.82 4.87
N GLN A 135 -13.24 5.73 5.50
CA GLN A 135 -13.58 5.62 6.91
C GLN A 135 -14.55 4.47 7.18
N LEU A 136 -14.78 4.18 8.46
CA LEU A 136 -15.73 3.17 8.89
C LEU A 136 -17.11 3.38 8.24
N ASN A 137 -17.64 2.30 7.65
CA ASN A 137 -18.93 2.25 6.96
C ASN A 137 -19.02 3.13 5.69
N SER A 138 -17.89 3.51 5.11
CA SER A 138 -17.82 4.23 3.83
C SER A 138 -17.46 3.29 2.67
N SER A 139 -17.85 3.64 1.46
CA SER A 139 -17.48 2.91 0.24
C SER A 139 -17.46 3.86 -0.96
N PRO A 140 -16.39 3.83 -1.79
CA PRO A 140 -16.28 4.72 -2.93
C PRO A 140 -17.26 4.32 -4.05
N PHE A 141 -17.67 3.05 -4.07
CA PHE A 141 -18.47 2.44 -5.12
C PHE A 141 -19.98 2.64 -4.98
N THR A 142 -20.43 3.26 -3.89
CA THR A 142 -21.86 3.45 -3.64
C THR A 142 -22.13 4.90 -3.21
N ALA A 143 -22.83 5.68 -4.04
CA ALA A 143 -23.10 7.11 -3.81
C ALA A 143 -23.54 7.46 -2.38
N ARG A 144 -24.48 6.69 -1.81
CA ARG A 144 -24.99 6.93 -0.43
C ARG A 144 -23.96 6.69 0.69
N PHE A 145 -22.84 6.04 0.39
CA PHE A 145 -21.78 5.68 1.34
C PHE A 145 -20.43 6.34 1.03
N GLN A 146 -20.38 7.29 0.09
CA GLN A 146 -19.12 7.99 -0.23
C GLN A 146 -18.68 9.00 0.82
N ALA A 147 -19.58 9.40 1.72
CA ALA A 147 -19.21 10.24 2.86
C ALA A 147 -18.13 9.51 3.68
N GLY A 148 -16.95 10.12 3.81
CA GLY A 148 -15.79 9.50 4.47
C GLY A 148 -14.83 8.76 3.55
N CYS A 149 -15.06 8.77 2.23
CA CYS A 149 -14.09 8.33 1.23
C CYS A 149 -13.22 9.51 0.77
N TYR A 150 -11.95 9.23 0.53
CA TYR A 150 -10.96 10.20 0.07
C TYR A 150 -10.06 9.55 -0.96
N HIS A 151 -9.93 10.17 -2.13
CA HIS A 151 -8.93 9.78 -3.11
C HIS A 151 -7.57 10.26 -2.63
N ILE A 152 -6.58 9.37 -2.53
CA ILE A 152 -5.27 9.67 -1.93
C ILE A 152 -4.09 9.56 -2.89
N SER A 153 -4.24 8.84 -4.02
CA SER A 153 -3.19 8.76 -5.04
C SER A 153 -3.72 8.19 -6.35
N SER A 154 -3.15 8.64 -7.48
CA SER A 154 -3.28 7.98 -8.79
C SER A 154 -1.89 7.67 -9.32
N ASP A 155 -1.51 6.39 -9.45
CA ASP A 155 -0.18 6.01 -9.92
C ASP A 155 -0.15 4.55 -10.43
N TYR A 156 1.02 4.10 -10.90
CA TYR A 156 1.35 2.70 -11.17
C TYR A 156 1.61 1.96 -9.84
N ILE A 157 0.52 1.68 -9.11
CA ILE A 157 0.58 1.09 -7.77
C ILE A 157 0.96 -0.39 -7.84
N THR A 158 2.12 -0.72 -7.29
CA THR A 158 2.58 -2.10 -7.13
C THR A 158 1.80 -2.80 -6.03
N CYS A 159 1.75 -2.20 -4.84
CA CYS A 159 0.98 -2.71 -3.71
C CYS A 159 0.64 -1.58 -2.73
N CYS A 160 -0.35 -1.83 -1.88
CA CYS A 160 -0.68 -0.95 -0.77
C CYS A 160 -1.29 -1.77 0.36
N GLY A 161 -1.33 -1.21 1.56
CA GLY A 161 -2.03 -1.82 2.68
C GLY A 161 -1.70 -1.18 4.02
N PHE A 162 -2.39 -1.65 5.04
CA PHE A 162 -2.13 -1.32 6.42
C PHE A 162 -1.02 -2.21 7.01
N SER A 163 -0.34 -1.72 8.03
CA SER A 163 0.42 -2.56 8.96
C SER A 163 -0.51 -3.53 9.71
N TRP A 164 0.05 -4.60 10.28
CA TRP A 164 -0.73 -5.62 10.98
C TRP A 164 -1.48 -5.10 12.23
N ASN A 165 -0.99 -4.02 12.85
CA ASN A 165 -1.68 -3.33 13.94
C ASN A 165 -2.63 -2.21 13.46
N GLY A 166 -2.70 -1.95 12.15
CA GLY A 166 -3.59 -0.95 11.57
C GLY A 166 -3.18 0.50 11.76
N GLU A 167 -1.98 0.77 12.27
CA GLU A 167 -1.51 2.14 12.61
C GLU A 167 -0.73 2.80 11.49
N PHE A 168 -0.28 2.05 10.48
CA PHE A 168 0.43 2.59 9.32
C PHE A 168 -0.31 2.23 8.03
N ILE A 169 -0.32 3.15 7.08
CA ILE A 169 -0.65 2.89 5.68
C ILE A 169 0.65 2.98 4.89
N MET A 170 0.80 2.08 3.93
CA MET A 170 1.85 2.19 2.92
C MET A 170 1.25 2.02 1.53
N MET A 171 1.75 2.82 0.59
CA MET A 171 1.53 2.66 -0.85
C MET A 171 2.88 2.61 -1.54
N ALA A 172 3.04 1.66 -2.45
CA ALA A 172 4.25 1.50 -3.24
C ALA A 172 3.98 1.56 -4.73
N THR A 173 4.91 2.19 -5.43
CA THR A 173 5.05 2.16 -6.89
C THR A 173 6.29 1.37 -7.26
N SER A 174 6.66 1.33 -8.54
CA SER A 174 7.91 0.69 -8.97
C SER A 174 9.18 1.41 -8.49
N SER A 175 9.06 2.66 -8.02
CA SER A 175 10.20 3.50 -7.65
C SER A 175 10.11 4.15 -6.28
N GLU A 176 8.97 4.11 -5.60
CA GLU A 176 8.75 4.83 -4.35
C GLU A 176 7.87 4.07 -3.38
N VAL A 177 8.04 4.37 -2.09
CA VAL A 177 7.18 3.91 -1.00
C VAL A 177 6.74 5.12 -0.20
N THR A 178 5.44 5.36 -0.11
CA THR A 178 4.87 6.41 0.72
C THR A 178 4.24 5.80 1.97
N ILE A 179 4.53 6.39 3.14
CA ILE A 179 4.08 5.92 4.45
C ILE A 179 3.28 7.02 5.15
N TRP A 180 2.14 6.64 5.71
CA TRP A 180 1.35 7.45 6.63
C TRP A 180 1.18 6.73 7.96
N ASN A 181 1.07 7.48 9.04
CA ASN A 181 0.79 6.98 10.39
C ASN A 181 -0.52 7.58 10.89
N ARG A 182 -1.29 6.82 11.65
CA ARG A 182 -2.51 7.30 12.30
C ARG A 182 -2.21 8.44 13.28
N HIS A 183 -3.09 9.43 13.34
CA HIS A 183 -3.08 10.45 14.38
C HIS A 183 -3.58 9.83 15.70
N LEU A 184 -2.75 9.85 16.74
CA LEU A 184 -3.15 9.48 18.11
C LEU A 184 -4.04 10.55 18.75
#